data_AF-A0ABD0KB98-F1
#
_entry.id   AF-A0ABD0KB98-F1
#
_cell.length_a   1.000
_cell.length_b   1.000
_cell.length_c   1.000
_cell.angle_alpha   90.00
_cell.angle_beta   90.00
_cell.angle_gamma   90.00
#
_symmetry.space_group_name_H-M   'P 1'
#
loop_
_entity.id
_entity.type
_entity.pdbx_description
1 polymer ?
#
loop_
_entity_poly.entity_id
_entity_poly.type
_entity_poly.pdbx_seq_one_letter_code
_entity_poly.pdbx_strand_id
1 'polypeptide(L)'
;MSFLNNVALFALLMTLQTTEVSGQTFQQQVNQRLLALENNVWNLARTILMQQVASEEFVRGEGDSGISLIRNFRDGTRPYHSISHSGYAAAAIHNHASAYKTCGMGELEAVLNGVHFRTRHNDYYLARPSTTSGKYDSVEEIEFPPVPPAVLNAGNVDAQIAEMREWFKAWKTGDNSTRDYRPYFKPLMCFLEGAWSEDDYFNVTEPFYSVFHSLDTWSWWDLEEKNRFVAWTGDMDFMENFAHLPRAPVDVKDDGTLVMAQWNYRILCHPIEGGLELSELKPVDDVSSRLSLDKNMAEYEQTRAVRYSINPRRFDEAIYTGFTRLDEIMAQIPGKDNYGAVIRDNVLVTEEEKLDVFDKKLLNAAYYHRSYDWYQNAKYRGFNDRNLFVAQTTQPKVTPIRAEFCDVNDQCKSFTKRVSYAIPLEVVYLTPLNTWNPFNIENKGDYQSDRGKTVTAGGRNGGMTSLRAYNGVNSMKYFLTPSRFFSGGEIESDPADTKQTVAGVLDRNGVVRNVTSSSIRIHLPEIPGVGVMRTRYPVYPVYAEGNTAYKDMDALAKIVMDLKENAYYLHKAPNFN
;
A
#
# COMPACT_ATOMS: atom_id res chain seq x y z
N MET A 1 -24.14 27.67 -76.04
CA MET A 1 -23.43 28.85 -76.60
C MET A 1 -23.76 30.02 -75.69
N SER A 2 -22.88 30.91 -75.25
CA SER A 2 -21.43 31.05 -75.34
C SER A 2 -21.19 32.45 -74.76
N PHE A 3 -20.36 32.55 -73.71
CA PHE A 3 -19.60 33.75 -73.34
C PHE A 3 -20.38 35.04 -73.03
N LEU A 4 -20.45 35.37 -71.73
CA LEU A 4 -19.98 36.65 -71.14
C LEU A 4 -20.25 36.69 -69.62
N ASN A 5 -19.94 35.58 -68.94
CA ASN A 5 -19.39 35.64 -67.59
C ASN A 5 -17.93 36.11 -67.75
N ASN A 6 -17.55 37.27 -67.19
CA ASN A 6 -16.21 37.56 -66.63
C ASN A 6 -15.81 39.06 -66.55
N VAL A 7 -16.63 40.03 -66.96
CA VAL A 7 -16.20 41.45 -66.90
C VAL A 7 -16.83 42.26 -65.75
N ALA A 8 -17.96 41.82 -65.18
CA ALA A 8 -18.63 42.58 -64.11
C ALA A 8 -18.12 42.28 -62.69
N LEU A 9 -17.44 41.15 -62.46
CA LEU A 9 -16.97 40.76 -61.11
C LEU A 9 -15.56 41.26 -60.78
N PHE A 10 -14.79 41.71 -61.79
CA PHE A 10 -13.45 42.27 -61.59
C PHE A 10 -13.47 43.78 -61.27
N ALA A 11 -14.57 44.48 -61.58
CA ALA A 11 -14.69 45.94 -61.38
C ALA A 11 -15.14 46.33 -59.95
N LEU A 12 -15.62 45.39 -59.13
CA LEU A 12 -15.90 45.65 -57.71
C LEU A 12 -14.66 45.47 -56.80
N LEU A 13 -13.52 45.09 -57.39
CA LEU A 13 -12.24 44.88 -56.69
C LEU A 13 -11.24 46.02 -56.89
N MET A 14 -11.58 47.09 -57.61
CA MET A 14 -10.69 48.24 -57.85
C MET A 14 -11.36 49.60 -57.67
N THR A 15 -12.04 49.83 -56.55
CA THR A 15 -12.23 51.19 -56.02
C THR A 15 -11.69 51.26 -54.59
N LEU A 16 -10.35 51.34 -54.52
CA LEU A 16 -9.67 51.98 -53.40
C LEU A 16 -10.12 53.44 -53.33
N GLN A 17 -10.93 53.77 -52.32
CA GLN A 17 -10.85 55.05 -51.62
C GLN A 17 -10.85 54.77 -50.12
N THR A 18 -9.61 54.64 -49.61
CA THR A 18 -9.13 55.34 -48.41
C THR A 18 -10.18 55.67 -47.36
N THR A 19 -10.44 54.71 -46.49
CA THR A 19 -10.62 55.00 -45.06
C THR A 19 -9.43 54.38 -44.34
N GLU A 20 -8.42 55.22 -44.07
CA GLU A 20 -7.41 54.92 -43.07
C GLU A 20 -8.12 54.86 -41.70
N VAL A 21 -8.52 53.67 -41.28
CA VAL A 21 -8.66 53.34 -39.85
C VAL A 21 -8.21 51.88 -39.66
N SER A 22 -7.12 51.72 -38.90
CA SER A 22 -6.41 50.48 -38.52
C SER A 22 -5.52 49.84 -39.59
N GLY A 23 -4.26 50.30 -39.64
CA GLY A 23 -3.18 49.75 -40.47
C GLY A 23 -2.70 48.37 -39.99
N GLN A 24 -3.53 47.35 -40.12
CA GLN A 24 -3.09 45.95 -40.07
C GLN A 24 -3.64 45.18 -41.26
N THR A 25 -2.78 44.44 -41.95
CA THR A 25 -3.21 43.54 -43.02
C THR A 25 -4.11 42.42 -42.45
N PHE A 26 -5.03 41.88 -43.24
CA PHE A 26 -5.87 40.75 -42.81
C PHE A 26 -5.03 39.59 -42.21
N GLN A 27 -3.87 39.31 -42.81
CA GLN A 27 -2.91 38.34 -42.30
C GLN A 27 -2.36 38.70 -40.90
N GLN A 28 -2.06 39.97 -40.65
CA GLN A 28 -1.63 40.43 -39.33
C GLN A 28 -2.74 40.27 -38.29
N GLN A 29 -3.99 40.57 -38.66
CA GLN A 29 -5.15 40.39 -37.77
C GLN A 29 -5.40 38.91 -37.45
N VAL A 30 -5.28 38.01 -38.44
CA VAL A 30 -5.38 36.55 -38.23
C VAL A 30 -4.27 36.05 -37.33
N ASN A 31 -3.02 36.44 -37.58
CA ASN A 31 -1.87 36.04 -36.76
C ASN A 31 -2.00 36.55 -35.32
N GLN A 32 -2.47 37.78 -35.11
CA GLN A 32 -2.70 38.32 -33.76
C GLN A 32 -3.83 37.58 -33.02
N ARG A 33 -4.91 37.21 -33.71
CA ARG A 33 -5.98 36.40 -33.12
C ARG A 33 -5.50 34.99 -32.80
N LEU A 34 -4.67 34.38 -33.64
CA LEU A 34 -4.08 33.06 -33.39
C LEU A 34 -3.19 33.09 -32.13
N LEU A 35 -2.28 34.07 -32.04
CA LEU A 35 -1.43 34.26 -30.85
C LEU A 35 -2.25 34.53 -29.59
N ALA A 36 -3.34 35.30 -29.68
CA ALA A 36 -4.24 35.53 -28.55
C ALA A 36 -4.97 34.25 -28.12
N LEU A 37 -5.39 33.41 -29.08
CA LEU A 37 -6.00 32.11 -28.80
C LEU A 37 -4.99 31.14 -28.17
N GLU A 38 -3.77 31.05 -28.69
CA GLU A 38 -2.69 30.24 -28.11
C GLU A 38 -2.39 30.66 -26.67
N ASN A 39 -2.26 31.96 -26.41
CA ASN A 39 -2.08 32.48 -25.06
C ASN A 39 -3.26 32.16 -24.13
N ASN A 40 -4.49 32.25 -24.63
CA ASN A 40 -5.68 31.91 -23.84
C ASN A 40 -5.75 30.41 -23.51
N VAL A 41 -5.41 29.54 -24.47
CA VAL A 41 -5.31 28.09 -24.25
C VAL A 41 -4.22 27.77 -23.22
N TRP A 42 -3.05 28.39 -23.35
CA TRP A 42 -1.96 28.21 -22.39
C TRP A 42 -2.35 28.67 -20.97
N ASN A 43 -2.98 29.84 -20.84
CA ASN A 43 -3.47 30.34 -19.55
C ASN A 43 -4.55 29.44 -18.94
N LEU A 44 -5.45 28.90 -19.78
CA LEU A 44 -6.47 27.94 -19.33
C LEU A 44 -5.83 26.64 -18.85
N ALA A 45 -4.91 26.08 -19.63
CA ALA A 45 -4.16 24.87 -19.29
C ALA A 45 -3.43 25.03 -17.95
N ARG A 46 -2.71 26.15 -17.76
CA ARG A 46 -2.05 26.48 -16.49
C ARG A 46 -3.05 26.66 -15.33
N THR A 47 -4.22 27.23 -15.60
CA THR A 47 -5.28 27.38 -14.58
C THR A 47 -5.79 26.01 -14.13
N ILE A 48 -6.01 25.06 -15.04
CA ILE A 48 -6.43 23.69 -14.71
C ILE A 48 -5.35 22.98 -13.89
N LEU A 49 -4.07 23.09 -14.28
CA LEU A 49 -2.95 22.57 -13.49
C LEU A 49 -2.94 23.14 -12.06
N MET A 50 -3.12 24.46 -11.91
CA MET A 50 -3.14 25.08 -10.59
C MET A 50 -4.38 24.69 -9.77
N GLN A 51 -5.54 24.46 -10.40
CA GLN A 51 -6.72 23.94 -9.72
C GLN A 51 -6.48 22.54 -9.17
N GLN A 52 -5.80 21.68 -9.92
CA GLN A 52 -5.40 20.36 -9.44
C GLN A 52 -4.46 20.46 -8.23
N VAL A 53 -3.41 21.29 -8.32
CA VAL A 53 -2.47 21.49 -7.20
C VAL A 53 -3.17 22.05 -5.97
N ALA A 54 -4.11 23.00 -6.14
CA ALA A 54 -4.89 23.55 -5.04
C ALA A 54 -5.80 22.49 -4.38
N SER A 55 -6.38 21.58 -5.17
CA SER A 55 -7.17 20.45 -4.66
C SER A 55 -6.30 19.50 -3.83
N GLU A 56 -5.12 19.13 -4.33
CA GLU A 56 -4.19 18.29 -3.58
C GLU A 56 -3.67 18.98 -2.32
N GLU A 57 -3.43 20.28 -2.36
CA GLU A 57 -2.99 21.06 -1.20
C GLU A 57 -4.07 21.14 -0.12
N PHE A 58 -5.33 21.27 -0.52
CA PHE A 58 -6.45 21.16 0.41
C PHE A 58 -6.46 19.80 1.11
N VAL A 59 -6.25 18.70 0.37
CA VAL A 59 -6.13 17.36 0.96
C VAL A 59 -4.90 17.26 1.89
N ARG A 60 -3.74 17.81 1.54
CA ARG A 60 -2.56 17.86 2.45
C ARG A 60 -2.82 18.66 3.72
N GLY A 61 -3.71 19.66 3.66
CA GLY A 61 -4.08 20.48 4.81
C GLY A 61 -5.02 19.79 5.80
N GLU A 62 -5.79 18.81 5.34
CA GLU A 62 -6.83 18.14 6.13
C GLU A 62 -6.32 16.89 6.87
N GLY A 63 -5.16 16.32 6.50
CA GLY A 63 -4.60 15.12 7.11
C GLY A 63 -3.18 14.76 6.64
N ASP A 64 -2.63 13.68 7.20
CA ASP A 64 -1.31 13.14 6.86
C ASP A 64 -1.46 12.00 5.84
N SER A 65 -0.42 11.56 5.13
CA SER A 65 -0.52 10.40 4.24
C SER A 65 -0.95 9.14 5.02
N GLY A 66 -1.87 8.35 4.48
CA GLY A 66 -2.42 7.18 5.17
C GLY A 66 -3.68 6.61 4.55
N ILE A 67 -4.20 5.54 5.16
CA ILE A 67 -5.52 4.99 4.80
C ILE A 67 -6.59 5.93 5.35
N SER A 68 -7.55 6.32 4.50
CA SER A 68 -8.69 7.14 4.92
C SER A 68 -9.88 6.27 5.31
N LEU A 69 -10.27 5.33 4.43
CA LEU A 69 -11.48 4.52 4.57
C LEU A 69 -11.27 3.11 4.01
N ILE A 70 -12.12 2.18 4.44
CA ILE A 70 -12.35 0.89 3.77
C ILE A 70 -13.81 0.81 3.32
N ARG A 71 -14.11 -0.15 2.44
CA ARG A 71 -15.49 -0.36 1.98
C ARG A 71 -16.46 -0.52 3.16
N ASN A 72 -17.57 0.20 3.09
CA ASN A 72 -18.63 0.11 4.09
C ASN A 72 -19.59 -1.05 3.78
N PHE A 73 -19.73 -1.98 4.72
CA PHE A 73 -20.69 -3.08 4.68
C PHE A 73 -21.63 -3.11 5.89
N ARG A 74 -21.38 -2.27 6.90
CA ARG A 74 -22.10 -2.25 8.18
C ARG A 74 -22.19 -0.84 8.69
N ASP A 75 -23.37 -0.46 9.14
CA ASP A 75 -23.64 0.86 9.71
C ASP A 75 -24.48 0.72 10.97
N GLY A 76 -24.60 1.79 11.74
CA GLY A 76 -25.41 1.82 12.93
C GLY A 76 -25.93 3.22 13.28
N THR A 77 -26.60 3.33 14.42
CA THR A 77 -27.31 4.56 14.83
C THR A 77 -26.39 5.67 15.34
N ARG A 78 -25.08 5.45 15.38
CA ARG A 78 -24.07 6.39 15.88
C ARG A 78 -22.93 6.49 14.87
N PRO A 79 -22.28 7.66 14.74
CA PRO A 79 -21.18 7.82 13.78
C PRO A 79 -20.02 6.82 13.97
N TYR A 80 -19.73 6.40 15.20
CA TYR A 80 -18.69 5.40 15.45
C TYR A 80 -19.13 3.96 15.16
N HIS A 81 -20.42 3.71 14.84
CA HIS A 81 -20.90 2.41 14.36
C HIS A 81 -20.75 2.26 12.83
N SER A 82 -20.36 3.31 12.11
CA SER A 82 -19.99 3.20 10.70
C SER A 82 -18.52 2.82 10.56
N ILE A 83 -18.21 2.10 9.50
CA ILE A 83 -16.86 1.65 9.20
C ILE A 83 -16.00 2.85 8.75
N SER A 84 -14.75 2.92 9.25
CA SER A 84 -13.77 3.93 8.85
C SER A 84 -12.53 3.27 8.21
N HIS A 85 -11.32 3.53 8.70
CA HIS A 85 -10.10 2.81 8.30
C HIS A 85 -10.00 1.42 8.95
N SER A 86 -10.84 1.15 9.97
CA SER A 86 -11.00 -0.15 10.61
C SER A 86 -12.49 -0.42 10.84
N GLY A 87 -12.88 -1.67 10.66
CA GLY A 87 -14.25 -2.16 10.89
C GLY A 87 -14.21 -3.51 11.61
N TYR A 88 -14.76 -4.55 10.98
CA TYR A 88 -14.53 -5.93 11.45
C TYR A 88 -13.05 -6.31 11.40
N ALA A 89 -12.32 -5.78 10.40
CA ALA A 89 -10.88 -5.94 10.22
C ALA A 89 -10.23 -4.58 9.93
N ALA A 90 -9.00 -4.39 10.40
CA ALA A 90 -8.17 -3.24 10.07
C ALA A 90 -7.77 -3.30 8.59
N ALA A 91 -7.89 -2.19 7.84
CA ALA A 91 -7.62 -2.13 6.40
C ALA A 91 -8.27 -3.26 5.57
N ALA A 92 -9.44 -3.78 6.01
CA ALA A 92 -10.13 -4.90 5.37
C ALA A 92 -9.26 -6.16 5.16
N ILE A 93 -8.29 -6.42 6.05
CA ILE A 93 -7.48 -7.64 5.97
C ILE A 93 -8.32 -8.89 6.23
N HIS A 94 -8.03 -9.97 5.49
CA HIS A 94 -8.70 -11.26 5.63
C HIS A 94 -7.77 -12.41 5.24
N ASN A 95 -8.19 -13.66 5.43
CA ASN A 95 -7.34 -14.85 5.33
C ASN A 95 -7.41 -15.51 3.95
N HIS A 96 -6.26 -15.63 3.30
CA HIS A 96 -6.06 -16.53 2.16
C HIS A 96 -5.17 -17.72 2.52
N ALA A 97 -5.50 -18.38 3.62
CA ALA A 97 -4.67 -19.42 4.22
C ALA A 97 -4.38 -20.59 3.27
N SER A 98 -5.28 -20.88 2.32
CA SER A 98 -5.09 -21.94 1.32
C SER A 98 -4.48 -21.49 0.00
N ALA A 99 -4.30 -20.18 -0.23
CA ALA A 99 -3.68 -19.66 -1.44
C ALA A 99 -2.21 -19.31 -1.18
N TYR A 100 -1.31 -19.92 -1.94
CA TYR A 100 0.13 -19.83 -1.76
C TYR A 100 0.62 -18.37 -1.84
N LYS A 101 1.27 -17.89 -0.78
CA LYS A 101 1.88 -16.54 -0.69
C LYS A 101 0.93 -15.37 -0.89
N THR A 102 -0.39 -15.59 -0.76
CA THR A 102 -1.39 -14.52 -0.87
C THR A 102 -1.75 -13.94 0.50
N CYS A 103 -1.75 -12.62 0.61
CA CYS A 103 -2.25 -11.87 1.76
C CYS A 103 -3.59 -11.22 1.40
N GLY A 104 -4.65 -11.55 2.14
CA GLY A 104 -5.97 -11.00 1.89
C GLY A 104 -6.10 -9.56 2.37
N MET A 105 -6.55 -8.66 1.50
CA MET A 105 -6.80 -7.25 1.79
C MET A 105 -7.85 -6.71 0.81
N GLY A 106 -8.96 -6.20 1.34
CA GLY A 106 -10.05 -5.65 0.53
C GLY A 106 -9.75 -4.30 -0.09
N GLU A 107 -10.79 -3.64 -0.59
CA GLU A 107 -10.74 -2.26 -1.09
C GLU A 107 -10.46 -1.27 0.04
N LEU A 108 -9.55 -0.33 -0.22
CA LEU A 108 -9.25 0.77 0.68
C LEU A 108 -9.14 2.08 -0.11
N GLU A 109 -9.39 3.18 0.58
CA GLU A 109 -9.04 4.51 0.14
C GLU A 109 -7.78 4.97 0.87
N ALA A 110 -6.87 5.58 0.13
CA ALA A 110 -5.62 6.09 0.67
C ALA A 110 -5.35 7.49 0.14
N VAL A 111 -4.60 8.24 0.95
CA VAL A 111 -4.04 9.52 0.58
C VAL A 111 -2.53 9.42 0.63
N LEU A 112 -1.86 9.75 -0.48
CA LEU A 112 -0.41 9.85 -0.56
C LEU A 112 -0.03 11.21 -1.12
N ASN A 113 0.62 12.03 -0.30
CA ASN A 113 1.02 13.40 -0.67
C ASN A 113 -0.12 14.24 -1.30
N GLY A 114 -1.32 14.22 -0.71
CA GLY A 114 -2.49 14.95 -1.21
C GLY A 114 -3.27 14.28 -2.34
N VAL A 115 -2.79 13.14 -2.88
CA VAL A 115 -3.52 12.37 -3.88
C VAL A 115 -4.42 11.35 -3.17
N HIS A 116 -5.74 11.57 -3.22
CA HIS A 116 -6.74 10.64 -2.69
C HIS A 116 -7.20 9.68 -3.79
N PHE A 117 -7.11 8.38 -3.54
CA PHE A 117 -7.45 7.34 -4.50
C PHE A 117 -8.07 6.13 -3.80
N ARG A 118 -8.82 5.32 -4.56
CA ARG A 118 -9.42 4.06 -4.09
C ARG A 118 -8.79 2.89 -4.83
N THR A 119 -8.36 1.88 -4.10
CA THR A 119 -7.83 0.64 -4.68
C THR A 119 -8.97 -0.26 -5.14
N ARG A 120 -8.69 -1.20 -6.05
CA ARG A 120 -9.50 -2.42 -6.14
C ARG A 120 -9.28 -3.29 -4.88
N HIS A 121 -9.98 -4.41 -4.76
CA HIS A 121 -9.64 -5.46 -3.81
C HIS A 121 -8.21 -5.92 -4.06
N ASN A 122 -7.39 -5.95 -3.03
CA ASN A 122 -5.94 -5.97 -3.21
C ASN A 122 -5.36 -7.38 -3.31
N ASP A 123 -5.74 -8.32 -2.44
CA ASP A 123 -5.28 -9.73 -2.44
C ASP A 123 -3.89 -9.94 -3.02
N TYR A 124 -2.91 -9.34 -2.33
CA TYR A 124 -1.59 -9.15 -2.88
C TYR A 124 -0.69 -10.37 -2.62
N TYR A 125 0.22 -10.61 -3.55
CA TYR A 125 1.21 -11.66 -3.44
C TYR A 125 2.44 -11.17 -2.68
N LEU A 126 3.09 -12.05 -1.90
CA LEU A 126 4.33 -11.72 -1.19
C LEU A 126 5.51 -11.60 -2.16
N ALA A 127 5.65 -10.41 -2.74
CA ALA A 127 6.73 -10.02 -3.63
C ALA A 127 7.48 -8.80 -3.09
N ARG A 128 8.75 -8.67 -3.48
CA ARG A 128 9.62 -7.53 -3.19
C ARG A 128 10.06 -6.83 -4.49
N PRO A 129 10.52 -5.57 -4.44
CA PRO A 129 11.26 -4.98 -5.56
C PRO A 129 12.42 -5.89 -6.00
N SER A 130 12.75 -5.92 -7.29
CA SER A 130 13.80 -6.84 -7.77
C SER A 130 15.18 -6.49 -7.19
N THR A 131 15.93 -7.51 -6.77
CA THR A 131 17.32 -7.40 -6.34
C THR A 131 18.32 -7.49 -7.47
N THR A 132 17.86 -7.88 -8.67
CA THR A 132 18.70 -8.19 -9.83
C THR A 132 18.40 -7.33 -11.06
N SER A 133 17.26 -6.62 -11.07
CA SER A 133 16.79 -5.83 -12.21
C SER A 133 16.39 -4.42 -11.77
N GLY A 134 16.97 -3.40 -12.42
CA GLY A 134 16.57 -1.99 -12.26
C GLY A 134 15.41 -1.56 -13.17
N LYS A 135 14.65 -2.49 -13.75
CA LYS A 135 13.51 -2.17 -14.63
C LYS A 135 12.29 -1.73 -13.83
N TYR A 136 11.52 -0.78 -14.38
CA TYR A 136 10.23 -0.34 -13.84
C TYR A 136 9.33 -1.53 -13.48
N ASP A 137 8.81 -1.52 -12.25
CA ASP A 137 7.92 -2.52 -11.67
C ASP A 137 8.41 -3.99 -11.72
N SER A 138 9.72 -4.20 -11.88
CA SER A 138 10.32 -5.52 -11.74
C SER A 138 10.27 -5.99 -10.28
N VAL A 139 9.72 -7.19 -10.06
CA VAL A 139 9.55 -7.78 -8.72
C VAL A 139 10.16 -9.18 -8.63
N GLU A 140 10.42 -9.61 -7.40
CA GLU A 140 10.87 -10.97 -7.07
C GLU A 140 9.99 -11.56 -5.98
N GLU A 141 9.75 -12.87 -6.05
CA GLU A 141 9.04 -13.59 -5.00
C GLU A 141 9.86 -13.60 -3.70
N ILE A 142 9.20 -13.40 -2.56
CA ILE A 142 9.82 -13.56 -1.25
C ILE A 142 9.75 -15.03 -0.87
N GLU A 143 10.90 -15.66 -0.64
CA GLU A 143 10.95 -17.06 -0.23
C GLU A 143 10.41 -17.29 1.18
N PHE A 144 9.70 -18.40 1.36
CA PHE A 144 9.31 -18.82 2.69
C PHE A 144 10.53 -19.31 3.48
N PRO A 145 10.57 -19.09 4.81
CA PRO A 145 11.70 -19.49 5.63
C PRO A 145 11.83 -21.02 5.66
N PRO A 146 13.05 -21.52 5.87
CA PRO A 146 13.28 -22.95 6.05
C PRO A 146 12.68 -23.45 7.37
N VAL A 147 12.51 -24.76 7.47
CA VAL A 147 12.13 -25.42 8.73
C VAL A 147 13.38 -25.59 9.60
N PRO A 148 13.31 -25.33 10.93
CA PRO A 148 14.43 -25.61 11.83
C PRO A 148 14.91 -27.07 11.72
N PRO A 149 16.22 -27.33 11.59
CA PRO A 149 16.75 -28.69 11.50
C PRO A 149 16.35 -29.57 12.70
N ALA A 150 16.22 -28.97 13.90
CA ALA A 150 15.75 -29.66 15.10
C ALA A 150 14.36 -30.29 14.89
N VAL A 151 13.44 -29.61 14.20
CA VAL A 151 12.12 -30.16 13.86
C VAL A 151 12.27 -31.32 12.89
N LEU A 152 13.02 -31.15 11.80
CA LEU A 152 13.17 -32.19 10.76
C LEU A 152 13.84 -33.46 11.32
N ASN A 153 14.74 -33.30 12.29
CA ASN A 153 15.48 -34.38 12.93
C ASN A 153 14.79 -34.98 14.17
N ALA A 154 13.64 -34.46 14.58
CA ALA A 154 12.91 -34.95 15.77
C ALA A 154 12.35 -36.39 15.59
N GLY A 155 12.41 -36.94 14.37
CA GLY A 155 11.98 -38.29 14.05
C GLY A 155 10.58 -38.31 13.44
N ASN A 156 9.63 -38.99 14.08
CA ASN A 156 8.26 -39.12 13.58
C ASN A 156 7.49 -37.80 13.65
N VAL A 157 6.36 -37.72 12.93
CA VAL A 157 5.57 -36.48 12.82
C VAL A 157 5.09 -35.96 14.20
N ASP A 158 4.85 -36.82 15.18
CA ASP A 158 4.42 -36.43 16.54
C ASP A 158 5.52 -35.67 17.26
N ALA A 159 6.74 -36.19 17.18
CA ALA A 159 7.93 -35.54 17.72
C ALA A 159 8.24 -34.23 16.98
N GLN A 160 8.06 -34.20 15.65
CA GLN A 160 8.20 -32.95 14.89
C GLN A 160 7.16 -31.89 15.33
N ILE A 161 5.91 -32.28 15.60
CA ILE A 161 4.87 -31.37 16.12
C ILE A 161 5.26 -30.83 17.49
N ALA A 162 5.68 -31.69 18.41
CA ALA A 162 6.10 -31.28 19.74
C ALA A 162 7.26 -30.27 19.66
N GLU A 163 8.28 -30.57 18.83
CA GLU A 163 9.41 -29.67 18.64
C GLU A 163 8.99 -28.34 17.99
N MET A 164 8.19 -28.37 16.92
CA MET A 164 7.68 -27.15 16.26
C MET A 164 6.92 -26.25 17.23
N ARG A 165 6.11 -26.81 18.15
CA ARG A 165 5.40 -26.01 19.17
C ARG A 165 6.35 -25.25 20.10
N GLU A 166 7.48 -25.86 20.46
CA GLU A 166 8.49 -25.18 21.28
C GLU A 166 9.17 -24.03 20.53
N TRP A 167 9.34 -24.11 19.21
CA TRP A 167 9.80 -22.98 18.39
C TRP A 167 8.79 -21.82 18.38
N PHE A 168 7.49 -22.12 18.30
CA PHE A 168 6.44 -21.11 18.42
C PHE A 168 6.37 -20.49 19.82
N LYS A 169 6.62 -21.29 20.87
CA LYS A 169 6.73 -20.81 22.26
C LYS A 169 7.91 -19.85 22.44
N ALA A 170 9.07 -20.19 21.89
CA ALA A 170 10.26 -19.34 21.86
C ALA A 170 9.97 -18.00 21.17
N TRP A 171 9.33 -18.04 19.99
CA TRP A 171 8.93 -16.82 19.27
C TRP A 171 7.93 -15.97 20.05
N LYS A 172 6.87 -16.58 20.62
CA LYS A 172 5.86 -15.87 21.43
C LYS A 172 6.47 -15.13 22.62
N THR A 173 7.44 -15.76 23.28
CA THR A 173 8.07 -15.23 24.50
C THR A 173 9.27 -14.33 24.23
N GLY A 174 9.75 -14.27 22.98
CA GLY A 174 11.00 -13.60 22.62
C GLY A 174 12.26 -14.31 23.13
N ASP A 175 12.15 -15.52 23.68
CA ASP A 175 13.28 -16.30 24.18
C ASP A 175 14.01 -16.99 23.02
N ASN A 176 15.19 -16.48 22.69
CA ASN A 176 16.07 -17.05 21.67
C ASN A 176 17.28 -17.82 22.24
N SER A 177 17.32 -18.06 23.56
CA SER A 177 18.45 -18.69 24.23
C SER A 177 18.65 -20.15 23.84
N THR A 178 17.55 -20.90 23.72
CA THR A 178 17.56 -22.35 23.43
C THR A 178 17.13 -22.63 21.99
N ARG A 179 16.17 -21.88 21.48
CA ARG A 179 15.65 -21.98 20.12
C ARG A 179 15.71 -20.59 19.48
N ASP A 180 16.84 -20.30 18.84
CA ASP A 180 16.99 -19.02 18.12
C ASP A 180 16.06 -18.99 16.90
N TYR A 181 14.86 -18.46 17.09
CA TYR A 181 13.79 -18.44 16.10
C TYR A 181 14.04 -17.45 14.96
N ARG A 182 14.94 -16.48 15.11
CA ARG A 182 15.14 -15.35 14.17
C ARG A 182 15.52 -15.77 12.72
N PRO A 183 16.23 -16.88 12.47
CA PRO A 183 16.45 -17.40 11.12
C PRO A 183 15.21 -17.98 10.45
N TYR A 184 14.18 -18.32 11.24
CA TYR A 184 13.05 -19.14 10.81
C TYR A 184 11.71 -18.39 10.86
N PHE A 185 11.62 -17.36 11.69
CA PHE A 185 10.46 -16.47 11.78
C PHE A 185 10.87 -15.11 11.24
N LYS A 186 10.45 -14.81 10.01
CA LYS A 186 10.94 -13.66 9.24
C LYS A 186 9.88 -12.57 9.15
N PRO A 187 10.10 -11.39 9.74
CA PRO A 187 9.19 -10.27 9.58
C PRO A 187 9.40 -9.59 8.23
N LEU A 188 8.31 -9.30 7.54
CA LEU A 188 8.26 -8.53 6.30
C LEU A 188 7.48 -7.23 6.56
N MET A 189 8.00 -6.10 6.08
CA MET A 189 7.24 -4.85 5.99
C MET A 189 6.55 -4.81 4.64
N CYS A 190 5.21 -4.91 4.61
CA CYS A 190 4.42 -4.65 3.42
C CYS A 190 4.01 -3.18 3.37
N PHE A 191 4.04 -2.58 2.19
CA PHE A 191 3.88 -1.14 1.99
C PHE A 191 3.06 -0.85 0.72
N LEU A 192 2.35 0.28 0.75
CA LEU A 192 1.64 0.84 -0.38
C LEU A 192 2.54 1.89 -1.02
N GLU A 193 2.87 1.72 -2.30
CA GLU A 193 3.62 2.68 -3.09
C GLU A 193 2.72 3.32 -4.14
N GLY A 194 2.79 4.64 -4.30
CA GLY A 194 2.08 5.40 -5.33
C GLY A 194 2.98 6.36 -6.10
N ALA A 195 2.70 6.57 -7.37
CA ALA A 195 3.40 7.53 -8.22
C ALA A 195 2.53 8.01 -9.38
N TRP A 196 2.78 9.24 -9.83
CA TRP A 196 2.28 9.73 -11.12
C TRP A 196 3.08 9.07 -12.24
N SER A 197 2.41 8.38 -13.14
CA SER A 197 3.05 7.72 -14.29
C SER A 197 2.62 8.35 -15.61
N GLU A 198 3.57 8.39 -16.55
CA GLU A 198 3.32 8.78 -17.93
C GLU A 198 2.34 7.78 -18.56
N ASP A 199 1.32 8.32 -19.22
CA ASP A 199 0.15 7.59 -19.72
C ASP A 199 0.30 7.27 -21.22
N ASP A 200 -0.14 6.08 -21.64
CA ASP A 200 -0.29 5.69 -23.04
C ASP A 200 -1.77 5.73 -23.51
N TYR A 201 -2.64 6.48 -22.83
CA TYR A 201 -4.05 6.82 -23.11
C TYR A 201 -5.03 5.63 -23.24
N PHE A 202 -4.59 4.48 -23.73
CA PHE A 202 -5.44 3.39 -24.17
C PHE A 202 -5.26 2.13 -23.33
N ASN A 203 -4.08 1.88 -22.76
CA ASN A 203 -3.83 0.64 -22.05
C ASN A 203 -3.84 0.85 -20.54
N VAL A 204 -4.80 0.21 -19.88
CA VAL A 204 -4.75 0.07 -18.42
C VAL A 204 -3.68 -0.96 -18.08
N THR A 205 -2.78 -0.59 -17.17
CA THR A 205 -1.81 -1.51 -16.60
C THR A 205 -2.30 -1.92 -15.21
N GLU A 206 -2.31 -3.22 -14.93
CA GLU A 206 -2.56 -3.70 -13.57
C GLU A 206 -1.54 -3.08 -12.60
N PRO A 207 -1.97 -2.52 -11.46
CA PRO A 207 -1.08 -1.93 -10.46
C PRO A 207 -0.09 -2.95 -9.90
N PHE A 208 -0.53 -4.20 -9.73
CA PHE A 208 0.29 -5.35 -9.30
C PHE A 208 -0.49 -6.65 -9.52
N TYR A 209 0.20 -7.80 -9.40
CA TYR A 209 -0.45 -9.10 -9.49
C TYR A 209 -1.31 -9.40 -8.26
N SER A 210 -2.59 -9.71 -8.48
CA SER A 210 -3.50 -10.30 -7.50
C SER A 210 -4.04 -11.63 -8.03
N VAL A 211 -4.16 -12.61 -7.13
CA VAL A 211 -4.59 -13.97 -7.50
C VAL A 211 -6.08 -14.02 -7.85
N PHE A 212 -6.89 -13.20 -7.19
CA PHE A 212 -8.35 -13.27 -7.25
C PHE A 212 -8.99 -12.08 -7.97
N HIS A 213 -8.28 -10.97 -8.11
CA HIS A 213 -8.82 -9.70 -8.60
C HIS A 213 -7.97 -9.09 -9.70
N SER A 214 -8.65 -8.40 -10.61
CA SER A 214 -8.06 -7.60 -11.68
C SER A 214 -8.98 -6.42 -11.94
N LEU A 215 -8.43 -5.29 -12.38
CA LEU A 215 -9.19 -4.15 -12.85
C LEU A 215 -10.17 -4.58 -13.93
N ASP A 216 -11.48 -4.43 -13.68
CA ASP A 216 -12.50 -4.64 -14.70
C ASP A 216 -12.58 -3.41 -15.60
N THR A 217 -11.60 -3.25 -16.47
CA THR A 217 -11.58 -2.18 -17.47
C THR A 217 -10.65 -2.52 -18.62
N TRP A 218 -10.88 -1.87 -19.76
CA TRP A 218 -10.10 -2.06 -20.98
C TRP A 218 -9.37 -0.79 -21.42
N SER A 219 -9.67 0.37 -20.81
CA SER A 219 -8.98 1.64 -21.04
C SER A 219 -9.13 2.58 -19.84
N TRP A 220 -8.25 3.57 -19.69
CA TRP A 220 -8.36 4.54 -18.59
C TRP A 220 -9.67 5.32 -18.63
N TRP A 221 -10.18 5.62 -19.82
CA TRP A 221 -11.46 6.28 -20.02
C TRP A 221 -12.63 5.43 -19.50
N ASP A 222 -12.63 4.13 -19.81
CA ASP A 222 -13.65 3.21 -19.30
C ASP A 222 -13.64 3.15 -17.76
N LEU A 223 -12.45 3.13 -17.14
CA LEU A 223 -12.30 3.20 -15.69
C LEU A 223 -12.87 4.52 -15.12
N GLU A 224 -12.60 5.65 -15.76
CA GLU A 224 -13.12 6.97 -15.37
C GLU A 224 -14.65 7.03 -15.49
N GLU A 225 -15.23 6.52 -16.57
CA GLU A 225 -16.68 6.53 -16.77
C GLU A 225 -17.40 5.62 -15.77
N LYS A 226 -16.86 4.43 -15.50
CA LYS A 226 -17.36 3.54 -14.45
C LYS A 226 -17.26 4.20 -13.08
N ASN A 227 -16.14 4.84 -12.75
CA ASN A 227 -15.98 5.58 -11.50
C ASN A 227 -16.98 6.73 -11.38
N ARG A 228 -17.17 7.52 -12.45
CA ARG A 228 -18.16 8.60 -12.49
C ARG A 228 -19.56 8.07 -12.25
N PHE A 229 -19.93 6.99 -12.93
CA PHE A 229 -21.25 6.36 -12.79
C PHE A 229 -21.49 5.92 -11.35
N VAL A 230 -20.59 5.11 -10.79
CA VAL A 230 -20.67 4.57 -9.42
C VAL A 230 -20.69 5.71 -8.38
N ALA A 231 -19.87 6.74 -8.55
CA ALA A 231 -19.86 7.91 -7.66
C ALA A 231 -21.17 8.70 -7.70
N TRP A 232 -21.85 8.75 -8.86
CA TRP A 232 -23.10 9.49 -9.03
C TRP A 232 -24.34 8.70 -8.63
N THR A 233 -24.32 7.37 -8.79
CA THR A 233 -25.43 6.50 -8.39
C THR A 233 -25.34 6.04 -6.94
N GLY A 234 -24.13 6.02 -6.37
CA GLY A 234 -23.85 5.41 -5.08
C GLY A 234 -23.84 3.88 -5.12
N ASP A 235 -23.77 3.27 -6.31
CA ASP A 235 -23.64 1.82 -6.46
C ASP A 235 -22.28 1.33 -5.95
N MET A 236 -22.14 0.01 -5.84
CA MET A 236 -20.86 -0.64 -5.51
C MET A 236 -20.64 -1.83 -6.44
N ASP A 237 -19.38 -2.09 -6.77
CA ASP A 237 -19.02 -3.28 -7.54
C ASP A 237 -19.01 -4.51 -6.66
N PHE A 238 -19.80 -5.51 -7.00
CA PHE A 238 -19.88 -6.75 -6.22
C PHE A 238 -18.55 -7.53 -6.26
N MET A 239 -17.80 -7.45 -7.36
CA MET A 239 -16.53 -8.17 -7.51
C MET A 239 -15.31 -7.39 -7.03
N GLU A 240 -15.50 -6.14 -6.60
CA GLU A 240 -14.47 -5.29 -6.01
C GLU A 240 -13.26 -5.08 -6.93
N ASN A 241 -13.52 -4.99 -8.23
CA ASN A 241 -12.54 -4.92 -9.31
C ASN A 241 -12.40 -3.51 -9.90
N PHE A 242 -13.03 -2.48 -9.31
CA PHE A 242 -12.89 -1.09 -9.77
C PHE A 242 -12.05 -0.26 -8.80
N ALA A 243 -10.96 0.31 -9.31
CA ALA A 243 -10.16 1.31 -8.60
C ALA A 243 -10.54 2.73 -9.04
N HIS A 244 -10.53 3.69 -8.11
CA HIS A 244 -10.53 5.11 -8.45
C HIS A 244 -9.09 5.60 -8.49
N LEU A 245 -8.54 5.73 -9.69
CA LEU A 245 -7.16 6.17 -9.91
C LEU A 245 -7.19 7.53 -10.61
N PRO A 246 -6.88 8.64 -9.92
CA PRO A 246 -6.97 9.99 -10.49
C PRO A 246 -6.07 10.20 -11.71
N ARG A 247 -6.59 10.90 -12.73
CA ARG A 247 -5.80 11.49 -13.81
C ARG A 247 -5.74 12.99 -13.64
N ALA A 248 -4.56 13.56 -13.83
CA ALA A 248 -4.31 14.95 -13.57
C ALA A 248 -3.35 15.56 -14.59
N PRO A 249 -3.52 16.84 -14.95
CA PRO A 249 -2.44 17.58 -15.56
C PRO A 249 -1.29 17.71 -14.56
N VAL A 250 -0.07 17.48 -15.04
CA VAL A 250 1.16 17.49 -14.24
C VAL A 250 2.19 18.50 -14.75
N ASP A 251 2.06 18.90 -16.02
CA ASP A 251 2.91 19.88 -16.67
C ASP A 251 2.16 20.54 -17.84
N VAL A 252 2.61 21.70 -18.29
CA VAL A 252 2.11 22.38 -19.49
C VAL A 252 3.30 22.62 -20.41
N LYS A 253 3.26 22.08 -21.62
CA LYS A 253 4.29 22.32 -22.64
C LYS A 253 4.26 23.77 -23.11
N ASP A 254 5.35 24.23 -23.74
CA ASP A 254 5.47 25.58 -24.30
C ASP A 254 4.37 25.91 -25.32
N ASP A 255 3.84 24.88 -26.00
CA ASP A 255 2.73 24.99 -26.97
C ASP A 255 1.33 25.01 -26.33
N GLY A 256 1.23 25.00 -24.99
CA GLY A 256 -0.03 25.00 -24.24
C GLY A 256 -0.66 23.61 -24.07
N THR A 257 -0.04 22.55 -24.58
CA THR A 257 -0.53 21.18 -24.41
C THR A 257 -0.35 20.72 -22.97
N LEU A 258 -1.43 20.23 -22.36
CA LEU A 258 -1.38 19.57 -21.06
C LEU A 258 -0.65 18.24 -21.16
N VAL A 259 0.33 18.05 -20.28
CA VAL A 259 0.87 16.73 -19.99
C VAL A 259 -0.02 16.12 -18.91
N MET A 260 -0.71 15.04 -19.25
CA MET A 260 -1.53 14.29 -18.32
C MET A 260 -0.71 13.14 -17.72
N ALA A 261 -0.94 12.84 -16.44
CA ALA A 261 -0.43 11.65 -15.79
C ALA A 261 -1.55 10.90 -15.08
N GLN A 262 -1.33 9.61 -14.93
CA GLN A 262 -2.21 8.71 -14.19
C GLN A 262 -1.55 8.35 -12.87
N TRP A 263 -2.28 8.53 -11.77
CA TRP A 263 -1.85 7.98 -10.49
C TRP A 263 -1.93 6.47 -10.53
N ASN A 264 -0.81 5.79 -10.25
CA ASN A 264 -0.74 4.35 -10.15
C ASN A 264 -0.20 3.96 -8.79
N TYR A 265 -0.57 2.77 -8.32
CA TYR A 265 -0.13 2.25 -7.05
C TYR A 265 0.37 0.81 -7.18
N ARG A 266 1.09 0.30 -6.18
CA ARG A 266 1.38 -1.13 -6.00
C ARG A 266 1.55 -1.47 -4.54
N ILE A 267 1.28 -2.72 -4.18
CA ILE A 267 1.58 -3.25 -2.85
C ILE A 267 2.70 -4.27 -2.99
N LEU A 268 3.78 -4.06 -2.24
CA LEU A 268 4.93 -4.97 -2.16
C LEU A 268 5.36 -5.13 -0.71
N CYS A 269 6.27 -6.05 -0.47
CA CYS A 269 6.86 -6.29 0.84
C CYS A 269 8.39 -6.29 0.81
N HIS A 270 8.99 -6.07 1.97
CA HIS A 270 10.43 -6.02 2.19
C HIS A 270 10.80 -6.87 3.41
N PRO A 271 11.72 -7.85 3.29
CA PRO A 271 12.25 -8.56 4.44
C PRO A 271 13.05 -7.61 5.35
N ILE A 272 12.59 -7.41 6.59
CA ILE A 272 13.19 -6.42 7.50
C ILE A 272 14.59 -6.87 7.93
N GLU A 273 15.60 -6.03 7.66
CA GLU A 273 16.95 -6.25 8.14
C GLU A 273 17.08 -5.97 9.65
N GLY A 274 17.86 -6.81 10.34
CA GLY A 274 17.98 -6.78 11.80
C GLY A 274 16.80 -7.39 12.55
N GLY A 275 15.71 -7.76 11.86
CA GLY A 275 14.52 -8.35 12.45
C GLY A 275 13.64 -7.35 13.19
N LEU A 276 12.54 -7.86 13.75
CA LEU A 276 11.57 -7.13 14.54
C LEU A 276 11.05 -8.09 15.63
N GLU A 277 11.06 -7.65 16.88
CA GLU A 277 10.52 -8.40 18.00
C GLU A 277 9.04 -8.10 18.19
N LEU A 278 8.26 -9.07 18.68
CA LEU A 278 6.83 -8.88 18.93
C LEU A 278 6.57 -7.78 19.98
N SER A 279 7.51 -7.57 20.91
CA SER A 279 7.46 -6.52 21.94
C SER A 279 7.54 -5.09 21.37
N GLU A 280 8.10 -4.93 20.16
CA GLU A 280 8.21 -3.66 19.43
C GLU A 280 6.88 -3.25 18.77
N LEU A 281 5.93 -4.18 18.66
CA LEU A 281 4.60 -3.94 18.11
C LEU A 281 3.62 -3.65 19.25
N LYS A 282 3.04 -2.45 19.26
CA LYS A 282 2.10 -2.02 20.30
C LYS A 282 0.71 -1.81 19.70
N PRO A 283 -0.35 -2.41 20.27
CA PRO A 283 -1.71 -2.17 19.80
C PRO A 283 -2.05 -0.68 19.95
N VAL A 284 -2.74 -0.12 18.97
CA VAL A 284 -3.28 1.24 19.03
C VAL A 284 -4.71 1.18 19.55
N ASP A 285 -5.06 2.01 20.53
CA ASP A 285 -6.43 2.12 21.04
C ASP A 285 -7.26 3.01 20.09
N ASP A 286 -7.69 2.44 18.97
CA ASP A 286 -8.68 3.08 18.11
C ASP A 286 -10.06 3.03 18.81
N VAL A 287 -10.30 3.98 19.71
CA VAL A 287 -11.46 4.00 20.64
C VAL A 287 -12.79 3.85 19.90
N SER A 288 -12.93 4.46 18.72
CA SER A 288 -14.15 4.34 17.90
C SER A 288 -14.41 2.89 17.46
N SER A 289 -13.37 2.20 16.98
CA SER A 289 -13.44 0.78 16.59
C SER A 289 -13.66 -0.13 17.78
N ARG A 290 -13.01 0.14 18.92
CA ARG A 290 -13.19 -0.66 20.13
C ARG A 290 -14.60 -0.53 20.71
N LEU A 291 -15.15 0.70 20.76
CA LEU A 291 -16.52 0.94 21.20
C LEU A 291 -17.56 0.36 20.25
N SER A 292 -17.32 0.41 18.93
CA SER A 292 -18.25 -0.15 17.95
C SER A 292 -18.33 -1.68 18.01
N LEU A 293 -17.24 -2.33 18.43
CA LEU A 293 -17.17 -3.78 18.63
C LEU A 293 -17.56 -4.23 20.05
N ASP A 294 -17.87 -3.28 20.94
CA ASP A 294 -18.18 -3.53 22.36
C ASP A 294 -17.11 -4.40 23.05
N LYS A 295 -15.84 -4.00 22.91
CA LYS A 295 -14.68 -4.70 23.48
C LYS A 295 -13.92 -3.86 24.49
N ASN A 296 -13.34 -4.51 25.49
CA ASN A 296 -12.24 -3.89 26.24
C ASN A 296 -10.92 -4.02 25.47
N MET A 297 -9.84 -3.36 25.93
CA MET A 297 -8.55 -3.38 25.21
C MET A 297 -7.94 -4.78 25.05
N ALA A 298 -8.01 -5.60 26.09
CA ALA A 298 -7.45 -6.95 26.06
C ALA A 298 -8.20 -7.85 25.06
N GLU A 299 -9.51 -7.67 24.93
CA GLU A 299 -10.31 -8.37 23.92
C GLU A 299 -10.07 -7.80 22.51
N TYR A 300 -10.00 -6.48 22.39
CA TYR A 300 -9.82 -5.78 21.11
C TYR A 300 -8.48 -6.16 20.45
N GLU A 301 -7.41 -6.29 21.22
CA GLU A 301 -6.09 -6.73 20.75
C GLU A 301 -6.13 -8.12 20.07
N GLN A 302 -7.06 -8.99 20.50
CA GLN A 302 -7.23 -10.33 19.92
C GLN A 302 -8.08 -10.33 18.64
N THR A 303 -8.70 -9.20 18.26
CA THR A 303 -9.56 -9.11 17.08
C THR A 303 -8.76 -8.74 15.83
N ARG A 304 -9.22 -9.11 14.64
CA ARG A 304 -8.58 -8.65 13.38
C ARG A 304 -8.73 -7.13 13.13
N ALA A 305 -9.50 -6.42 13.95
CA ALA A 305 -9.74 -4.98 13.86
C ALA A 305 -8.62 -4.11 14.47
N VAL A 306 -7.75 -4.68 15.33
CA VAL A 306 -6.69 -3.90 15.95
C VAL A 306 -5.55 -3.57 14.98
N ARG A 307 -5.11 -2.32 15.04
CA ARG A 307 -3.90 -1.77 14.42
C ARG A 307 -2.76 -1.73 15.42
N TYR A 308 -1.52 -1.74 14.92
CA TYR A 308 -0.30 -1.68 15.71
C TYR A 308 0.54 -0.48 15.31
N SER A 309 1.32 0.02 16.25
CA SER A 309 2.43 0.94 16.01
C SER A 309 3.76 0.20 16.23
N ILE A 310 4.80 0.64 15.52
CA ILE A 310 6.17 0.15 15.75
C ILE A 310 6.87 1.15 16.66
N ASN A 311 7.12 0.74 17.91
CA ASN A 311 7.78 1.61 18.89
C ASN A 311 9.30 1.40 18.85
N PRO A 312 10.14 2.47 18.88
CA PRO A 312 11.57 2.30 19.15
C PRO A 312 11.82 1.52 20.45
N ARG A 313 12.76 0.54 20.41
CA ARG A 313 13.16 -0.35 21.52
C ARG A 313 13.49 0.31 22.87
N ARG A 314 13.56 1.65 22.93
CA ARG A 314 14.16 2.40 24.03
C ARG A 314 13.30 3.53 24.60
N PHE A 315 12.11 3.77 24.06
CA PHE A 315 11.27 4.89 24.50
C PHE A 315 9.82 4.45 24.65
N ASP A 316 9.35 4.32 25.88
CA ASP A 316 7.92 4.42 26.17
C ASP A 316 7.54 5.89 25.97
N GLU A 317 6.67 6.16 24.99
CA GLU A 317 6.01 7.45 24.74
C GLU A 317 6.92 8.71 24.89
N ALA A 318 8.12 8.72 24.29
CA ALA A 318 8.92 9.94 24.31
C ALA A 318 8.23 11.04 23.48
N ILE A 319 8.06 12.21 24.10
CA ILE A 319 7.29 13.37 23.60
C ILE A 319 7.78 13.83 22.22
N TYR A 320 9.08 13.67 21.92
CA TYR A 320 9.67 13.93 20.60
C TYR A 320 10.79 12.91 20.33
N THR A 321 10.49 11.82 19.62
CA THR A 321 11.46 10.73 19.36
C THR A 321 12.40 10.98 18.20
N GLY A 322 12.25 12.08 17.45
CA GLY A 322 13.06 12.34 16.26
C GLY A 322 12.82 11.28 15.18
N PHE A 323 13.67 10.25 15.14
CA PHE A 323 13.62 9.15 14.17
C PHE A 323 13.29 7.83 14.87
N THR A 324 12.40 7.05 14.26
CA THR A 324 11.80 5.85 14.86
C THR A 324 12.31 4.57 14.19
N ARG A 325 12.04 3.43 14.82
CA ARG A 325 12.31 2.11 14.22
C ARG A 325 11.57 1.91 12.88
N LEU A 326 10.39 2.53 12.71
CA LEU A 326 9.68 2.54 11.43
C LEU A 326 10.48 3.29 10.35
N ASP A 327 11.10 4.42 10.69
CA ASP A 327 11.95 5.16 9.76
C ASP A 327 13.15 4.31 9.29
N GLU A 328 13.79 3.59 10.20
CA GLU A 328 14.90 2.67 9.89
C GLU A 328 14.46 1.55 8.94
N ILE A 329 13.25 1.01 9.12
CA ILE A 329 12.70 -0.04 8.27
C ILE A 329 12.36 0.52 6.88
N MET A 330 11.66 1.65 6.81
CA MET A 330 11.28 2.26 5.53
C MET A 330 12.51 2.70 4.72
N ALA A 331 13.59 3.15 5.39
CA ALA A 331 14.86 3.49 4.76
C ALA A 331 15.56 2.30 4.07
N GLN A 332 15.19 1.05 4.39
CA GLN A 332 15.70 -0.15 3.73
C GLN A 332 14.96 -0.46 2.41
N ILE A 333 13.82 0.19 2.15
CA ILE A 333 12.95 -0.10 1.02
C ILE A 333 13.30 0.80 -0.16
N PRO A 334 13.69 0.24 -1.33
CA PRO A 334 13.91 1.04 -2.52
C PRO A 334 12.60 1.50 -3.16
N GLY A 335 12.63 2.64 -3.86
CA GLY A 335 11.55 3.09 -4.71
C GLY A 335 11.50 2.36 -6.06
N LYS A 336 11.04 3.07 -7.10
CA LYS A 336 10.80 2.52 -8.44
C LYS A 336 12.06 2.05 -9.21
N ASP A 337 13.26 2.36 -8.74
CA ASP A 337 14.52 1.87 -9.34
C ASP A 337 14.99 0.51 -8.77
N ASN A 338 14.25 -0.04 -7.80
CA ASN A 338 14.55 -1.30 -7.10
C ASN A 338 15.90 -1.30 -6.35
N TYR A 339 16.34 -2.46 -5.85
CA TYR A 339 17.52 -2.52 -4.98
C TYR A 339 18.81 -2.24 -5.74
N GLY A 340 19.78 -1.65 -5.04
CA GLY A 340 21.10 -1.31 -5.58
C GLY A 340 21.15 0.04 -6.29
N ALA A 341 20.00 0.71 -6.46
CA ALA A 341 19.95 2.06 -6.98
C ALA A 341 20.62 3.06 -6.03
N VAL A 342 21.34 4.03 -6.59
CA VAL A 342 21.98 5.11 -5.83
C VAL A 342 21.63 6.43 -6.49
N ILE A 343 20.78 7.22 -5.82
CA ILE A 343 20.41 8.57 -6.25
C ILE A 343 20.80 9.54 -5.15
N ARG A 344 21.43 10.65 -5.53
CA ARG A 344 21.80 11.74 -4.62
C ARG A 344 20.79 12.87 -4.74
N ASP A 345 20.40 13.42 -3.60
CA ASP A 345 19.50 14.56 -3.51
C ASP A 345 20.20 15.72 -2.81
N ASN A 346 20.13 16.90 -3.42
CA ASN A 346 20.74 18.11 -2.88
C ASN A 346 19.67 19.04 -2.32
N VAL A 347 20.09 19.92 -1.41
CA VAL A 347 19.27 21.03 -0.93
C VAL A 347 19.03 22.01 -2.09
N LEU A 348 17.79 22.51 -2.19
CA LEU A 348 17.40 23.45 -3.25
C LEU A 348 18.24 24.72 -3.13
N VAL A 349 18.61 25.29 -4.28
CA VAL A 349 19.41 26.53 -4.41
C VAL A 349 20.88 26.39 -3.96
N THR A 350 21.17 25.85 -2.78
CA THR A 350 22.55 25.71 -2.27
C THR A 350 23.33 24.56 -2.90
N GLU A 351 22.62 23.56 -3.47
CA GLU A 351 23.18 22.33 -4.05
C GLU A 351 24.03 21.49 -3.10
N GLU A 352 23.96 21.77 -1.80
CA GLU A 352 24.65 20.99 -0.77
C GLU A 352 24.02 19.60 -0.64
N GLU A 353 24.85 18.60 -0.36
CA GLU A 353 24.41 17.21 -0.26
C GLU A 353 23.60 16.98 1.03
N LYS A 354 22.47 16.28 0.89
CA LYS A 354 21.68 15.84 2.06
C LYS A 354 22.32 14.62 2.70
N LEU A 355 22.26 14.57 4.02
CA LEU A 355 22.78 13.45 4.80
C LEU A 355 21.64 12.56 5.33
N ASP A 356 21.94 11.28 5.47
CA ASP A 356 21.11 10.31 6.14
C ASP A 356 21.05 10.64 7.64
N VAL A 357 19.85 10.53 8.20
CA VAL A 357 19.58 10.96 9.57
C VAL A 357 20.18 10.01 10.62
N PHE A 358 20.39 8.74 10.28
CA PHE A 358 20.87 7.69 11.17
C PHE A 358 22.39 7.63 11.21
N ASP A 359 23.04 7.58 10.04
CA ASP A 359 24.49 7.35 9.95
C ASP A 359 25.31 8.59 9.50
N LYS A 360 24.62 9.68 9.19
CA LYS A 360 25.19 10.97 8.75
C LYS A 360 26.03 10.86 7.46
N LYS A 361 25.90 9.78 6.69
CA LYS A 361 26.50 9.67 5.36
C LYS A 361 25.60 10.33 4.31
N LEU A 362 26.08 10.41 3.08
CA LEU A 362 25.28 10.90 1.96
C LEU A 362 23.99 10.10 1.82
N LEU A 363 22.86 10.81 1.86
CA LEU A 363 21.54 10.22 1.71
C LEU A 363 21.41 9.53 0.36
N ASN A 364 20.90 8.30 0.36
CA ASN A 364 20.47 7.63 -0.86
C ASN A 364 18.99 7.89 -1.09
N ALA A 365 18.69 8.87 -1.93
CA ALA A 365 17.32 9.26 -2.23
C ALA A 365 16.55 8.23 -3.05
N ALA A 366 17.19 7.16 -3.56
CA ALA A 366 16.49 6.05 -4.21
C ALA A 366 15.67 5.19 -3.25
N TYR A 367 15.86 5.37 -1.93
CA TYR A 367 15.19 4.63 -0.87
C TYR A 367 14.22 5.52 -0.11
N TYR A 368 13.19 4.92 0.48
CA TYR A 368 12.11 5.64 1.13
C TYR A 368 12.54 6.30 2.43
N HIS A 369 12.39 7.63 2.51
CA HIS A 369 12.69 8.38 3.71
C HIS A 369 11.74 9.59 3.80
N ARG A 370 11.35 9.94 5.03
CA ARG A 370 10.53 11.12 5.32
C ARG A 370 11.31 12.29 5.91
N SER A 371 12.61 12.10 6.10
CA SER A 371 13.50 13.09 6.70
C SER A 371 14.92 13.01 6.14
N TYR A 372 15.67 14.09 6.27
CA TYR A 372 17.08 14.20 5.93
C TYR A 372 17.78 15.14 6.91
N ASP A 373 19.09 15.02 7.04
CA ASP A 373 19.90 15.94 7.83
C ASP A 373 20.58 16.96 6.90
N TRP A 374 20.54 18.23 7.33
CA TRP A 374 21.27 19.32 6.73
C TRP A 374 21.87 20.20 7.84
N TYR A 375 23.20 20.31 7.86
CA TYR A 375 23.95 21.02 8.92
C TYR A 375 23.60 20.59 10.36
N GLN A 376 23.55 19.28 10.62
CA GLN A 376 23.20 18.71 11.93
C GLN A 376 21.79 19.07 12.41
N ASN A 377 20.91 19.43 11.47
CA ASN A 377 19.52 19.73 11.75
C ASN A 377 18.64 18.82 10.89
N ALA A 378 17.89 17.95 11.59
CA ALA A 378 16.86 17.14 10.98
C ALA A 378 15.80 18.01 10.28
N LYS A 379 15.50 17.68 9.03
CA LYS A 379 14.43 18.28 8.24
C LYS A 379 13.44 17.18 7.83
N TYR A 380 12.16 17.46 7.97
CA TYR A 380 11.09 16.57 7.53
C TYR A 380 10.62 16.98 6.12
N ARG A 381 10.19 15.99 5.33
CA ARG A 381 9.53 16.19 4.04
C ARG A 381 8.02 16.36 4.26
N GLY A 382 7.31 16.92 3.28
CA GLY A 382 5.84 16.96 3.29
C GLY A 382 5.19 18.09 4.11
N PHE A 383 5.95 19.16 4.41
CA PHE A 383 5.55 20.31 5.23
C PHE A 383 5.17 19.93 6.68
N ASN A 384 4.05 19.25 6.89
CA ASN A 384 3.58 18.74 8.18
C ASN A 384 3.16 17.25 8.15
N ASP A 385 3.25 16.61 6.99
CA ASP A 385 2.87 15.20 6.83
C ASP A 385 3.87 14.28 7.53
N ARG A 386 3.44 13.68 8.66
CA ARG A 386 4.30 12.78 9.44
C ARG A 386 4.56 11.45 8.73
N ASN A 387 3.76 11.06 7.75
CA ASN A 387 3.75 9.71 7.17
C ASN A 387 4.24 9.69 5.72
N LEU A 388 4.71 10.81 5.19
CA LEU A 388 5.16 10.92 3.81
C LEU A 388 6.58 10.36 3.61
N PHE A 389 6.68 9.09 3.24
CA PHE A 389 7.95 8.54 2.76
C PHE A 389 8.12 8.78 1.27
N VAL A 390 9.27 9.32 0.87
CA VAL A 390 9.56 9.69 -0.52
C VAL A 390 10.81 8.96 -1.00
N ALA A 391 10.76 8.45 -2.23
CA ALA A 391 11.92 7.97 -2.96
C ALA A 391 11.99 8.67 -4.33
N GLN A 392 13.20 9.05 -4.74
CA GLN A 392 13.48 9.48 -6.11
C GLN A 392 13.69 8.27 -7.01
N THR A 393 13.48 8.47 -8.31
CA THR A 393 13.66 7.43 -9.32
C THR A 393 14.18 8.01 -10.62
N THR A 394 14.86 7.17 -11.39
CA THR A 394 15.29 7.45 -12.75
C THR A 394 14.36 6.82 -13.80
N GLN A 395 13.33 6.06 -13.39
CA GLN A 395 12.39 5.42 -14.31
C GLN A 395 11.66 6.47 -15.17
N PRO A 396 11.77 6.40 -16.51
CA PRO A 396 11.11 7.38 -17.39
C PRO A 396 9.59 7.30 -17.32
N LYS A 397 9.03 6.15 -16.89
CA LYS A 397 7.58 5.96 -16.75
C LYS A 397 6.99 6.76 -15.59
N VAL A 398 7.77 7.22 -14.61
CA VAL A 398 7.27 8.05 -13.48
C VAL A 398 7.38 9.51 -13.85
N THR A 399 6.29 10.23 -14.06
CA THR A 399 6.25 11.62 -14.53
C THR A 399 7.26 12.55 -13.85
N PRO A 400 7.98 13.40 -14.61
CA PRO A 400 8.92 14.36 -14.04
C PRO A 400 8.20 15.60 -13.55
N ILE A 401 8.63 16.12 -12.41
CA ILE A 401 8.24 17.43 -11.88
C ILE A 401 9.40 18.38 -12.18
N ARG A 402 9.08 19.50 -12.81
CA ARG A 402 10.05 20.55 -13.17
C ARG A 402 9.76 21.82 -12.39
N ALA A 403 10.81 22.45 -11.89
CA ALA A 403 10.71 23.76 -11.25
C ALA A 403 11.98 24.56 -11.52
N GLU A 404 11.82 25.87 -11.66
CA GLU A 404 12.93 26.82 -11.77
C GLU A 404 13.02 27.60 -10.45
N PHE A 405 14.21 27.60 -9.85
CA PHE A 405 14.50 28.38 -8.64
C PHE A 405 15.61 29.36 -8.96
N CYS A 406 15.35 30.64 -8.68
CA CYS A 406 16.32 31.71 -8.85
C CYS A 406 16.94 32.07 -7.50
N ASP A 407 18.25 32.29 -7.50
CA ASP A 407 18.93 32.85 -6.34
C ASP A 407 18.64 34.35 -6.18
N VAL A 408 19.21 34.97 -5.15
CA VAL A 408 19.06 36.42 -4.87
C VAL A 408 19.68 37.32 -5.96
N ASN A 409 20.43 36.77 -6.90
CA ASN A 409 21.08 37.48 -8.01
C ASN A 409 20.37 37.23 -9.36
N ASP A 410 19.12 36.74 -9.33
CA ASP A 410 18.34 36.31 -10.50
C ASP A 410 19.03 35.22 -11.34
N GLN A 411 19.93 34.43 -10.76
CA GLN A 411 20.48 33.24 -11.41
C GLN A 411 19.52 32.08 -11.19
N CYS A 412 18.76 31.77 -12.23
CA CYS A 412 17.78 30.71 -12.21
C CYS A 412 18.37 29.36 -12.61
N LYS A 413 18.00 28.33 -11.86
CA LYS A 413 18.36 26.94 -12.12
C LYS A 413 17.11 26.09 -12.25
N SER A 414 17.06 25.28 -13.29
CA SER A 414 15.99 24.31 -13.49
C SER A 414 16.31 23.00 -12.76
N PHE A 415 15.32 22.48 -12.03
CA PHE A 415 15.38 21.23 -11.31
C PHE A 415 14.33 20.29 -11.89
N THR A 416 14.72 19.05 -12.17
CA THR A 416 13.80 17.99 -12.60
C THR A 416 13.94 16.82 -11.64
N LYS A 417 12.81 16.35 -11.10
CA LYS A 417 12.79 15.16 -10.22
C LYS A 417 11.63 14.24 -10.60
N ARG A 418 11.84 12.94 -10.47
CA ARG A 418 10.79 11.92 -10.52
C ARG A 418 10.73 11.26 -9.15
N VAL A 419 9.54 11.11 -8.60
CA VAL A 419 9.35 10.65 -7.21
C VAL A 419 8.21 9.64 -7.11
N SER A 420 8.38 8.70 -6.21
CA SER A 420 7.32 7.83 -5.70
C SER A 420 7.16 8.03 -4.20
N TYR A 421 5.97 7.73 -3.71
CA TYR A 421 5.57 7.91 -2.32
C TYR A 421 5.17 6.57 -1.73
N ALA A 422 5.40 6.37 -0.42
CA ALA A 422 4.97 5.16 0.26
C ALA A 422 4.47 5.39 1.68
N ILE A 423 3.60 4.48 2.13
CA ILE A 423 3.23 4.29 3.54
C ILE A 423 3.38 2.81 3.90
N PRO A 424 3.72 2.47 5.16
CA PRO A 424 3.64 1.09 5.62
C PRO A 424 2.17 0.62 5.63
N LEU A 425 1.93 -0.67 5.41
CA LEU A 425 0.60 -1.28 5.50
C LEU A 425 0.51 -2.24 6.68
N GLU A 426 1.39 -3.25 6.69
CA GLU A 426 1.38 -4.28 7.72
C GLU A 426 2.74 -4.98 7.83
N VAL A 427 3.03 -5.49 9.03
CA VAL A 427 4.11 -6.46 9.24
C VAL A 427 3.55 -7.87 9.12
N VAL A 428 4.08 -8.67 8.20
CA VAL A 428 3.73 -10.08 8.01
C VAL A 428 4.89 -10.95 8.50
N TYR A 429 4.66 -11.79 9.50
CA TYR A 429 5.62 -12.80 9.93
C TYR A 429 5.44 -14.07 9.11
N LEU A 430 6.47 -14.42 8.35
CA LEU A 430 6.62 -15.76 7.80
C LEU A 430 7.11 -16.70 8.89
N THR A 431 6.62 -17.94 8.86
CA THR A 431 6.93 -18.96 9.87
C THR A 431 7.34 -20.27 9.21
N PRO A 432 7.98 -21.19 9.96
CA PRO A 432 8.33 -22.51 9.45
C PRO A 432 7.15 -23.34 8.94
N LEU A 433 5.92 -23.04 9.40
CA LEU A 433 4.71 -23.74 8.93
C LEU A 433 4.47 -23.53 7.43
N ASN A 434 5.01 -22.46 6.85
CA ASN A 434 4.82 -22.15 5.44
C ASN A 434 5.53 -23.15 4.51
N THR A 435 6.56 -23.86 4.98
CA THR A 435 7.31 -24.87 4.20
C THR A 435 7.32 -26.26 4.84
N TRP A 436 6.85 -26.39 6.08
CA TRP A 436 6.89 -27.66 6.80
C TRP A 436 5.94 -28.70 6.23
N ASN A 437 6.52 -29.70 5.57
CA ASN A 437 5.82 -30.78 4.87
C ASN A 437 6.25 -32.16 5.41
N PRO A 438 5.83 -32.54 6.63
CA PRO A 438 6.27 -33.79 7.27
C PRO A 438 5.71 -35.04 6.59
N PHE A 439 4.69 -34.90 5.75
CA PHE A 439 4.08 -36.00 5.00
C PHE A 439 4.61 -36.14 3.57
N ASN A 440 5.58 -35.31 3.16
CA ASN A 440 6.12 -35.31 1.80
C ASN A 440 5.03 -35.21 0.70
N ILE A 441 4.04 -34.34 0.94
CA ILE A 441 2.98 -34.03 -0.02
C ILE A 441 3.60 -33.37 -1.25
N GLU A 442 3.15 -33.78 -2.44
CA GLU A 442 3.66 -33.24 -3.70
C GLU A 442 3.08 -31.83 -3.97
N ASN A 443 3.94 -30.85 -4.21
CA ASN A 443 3.54 -29.55 -4.75
C ASN A 443 3.55 -29.59 -6.28
N LYS A 444 2.39 -29.31 -6.88
CA LYS A 444 2.14 -29.35 -8.31
C LYS A 444 2.21 -27.98 -8.99
N GLY A 445 2.61 -26.94 -8.24
CA GLY A 445 2.87 -25.60 -8.76
C GLY A 445 1.60 -24.80 -8.99
N ASP A 446 1.60 -24.01 -10.07
CA ASP A 446 0.50 -23.12 -10.43
C ASP A 446 -0.80 -23.90 -10.67
N TYR A 447 -1.92 -23.46 -10.06
CA TYR A 447 -3.23 -24.10 -10.18
C TYR A 447 -3.81 -24.14 -11.61
N GLN A 448 -3.40 -23.21 -12.48
CA GLN A 448 -3.78 -23.15 -13.89
C GLN A 448 -2.89 -24.04 -14.78
N SER A 449 -1.71 -24.46 -14.31
CA SER A 449 -0.85 -25.39 -15.04
C SER A 449 -1.52 -26.77 -15.20
N ASP A 450 -1.12 -27.52 -16.22
CA ASP A 450 -1.64 -28.87 -16.46
C ASP A 450 -1.46 -29.78 -15.24
N ARG A 451 -0.32 -29.68 -14.56
CA ARG A 451 -0.03 -30.43 -13.34
C ARG A 451 -0.88 -29.92 -12.17
N GLY A 452 -1.03 -28.62 -12.00
CA GLY A 452 -1.83 -28.01 -10.93
C GLY A 452 -3.32 -28.36 -11.01
N LYS A 453 -3.89 -28.43 -12.22
CA LYS A 453 -5.28 -28.86 -12.45
C LYS A 453 -5.56 -30.29 -11.96
N THR A 454 -4.54 -31.15 -11.92
CA THR A 454 -4.70 -32.54 -11.44
C THR A 454 -5.03 -32.66 -9.94
N VAL A 455 -4.78 -31.59 -9.15
CA VAL A 455 -5.05 -31.58 -7.70
C VAL A 455 -6.54 -31.77 -7.41
N THR A 456 -7.41 -31.15 -8.20
CA THR A 456 -8.88 -31.18 -8.06
C THR A 456 -9.58 -32.03 -9.11
N ALA A 457 -8.83 -32.63 -10.04
CA ALA A 457 -9.37 -33.46 -11.11
C ALA A 457 -10.21 -34.64 -10.58
N GLY A 458 -11.23 -35.04 -11.33
CA GLY A 458 -12.13 -36.14 -10.95
C GLY A 458 -13.07 -35.82 -9.79
N GLY A 459 -13.35 -34.53 -9.52
CA GLY A 459 -14.28 -34.11 -8.47
C GLY A 459 -13.70 -34.14 -7.05
N ARG A 460 -12.36 -34.10 -6.94
CA ARG A 460 -11.64 -34.00 -5.67
C ARG A 460 -11.89 -32.63 -5.02
N ASN A 461 -12.31 -32.65 -3.76
CA ASN A 461 -12.74 -31.47 -3.01
C ASN A 461 -12.10 -31.39 -1.61
N GLY A 462 -11.05 -32.18 -1.37
CA GLY A 462 -10.37 -32.23 -0.07
C GLY A 462 -11.10 -33.07 0.98
N GLY A 463 -12.00 -33.97 0.56
CA GLY A 463 -12.64 -34.92 1.47
C GLY A 463 -11.68 -35.97 2.04
N MET A 464 -12.05 -36.64 3.13
CA MET A 464 -11.17 -37.55 3.88
C MET A 464 -11.08 -38.98 3.30
N THR A 465 -11.50 -39.18 2.05
CA THR A 465 -11.39 -40.47 1.35
C THR A 465 -10.41 -40.35 0.20
N SER A 466 -9.77 -41.44 -0.21
CA SER A 466 -8.79 -41.42 -1.30
C SER A 466 -9.36 -40.91 -2.64
N LEU A 467 -10.67 -41.06 -2.86
CA LEU A 467 -11.39 -40.55 -4.03
C LEU A 467 -11.66 -39.04 -3.96
N ARG A 468 -11.85 -38.48 -2.76
CA ARG A 468 -12.25 -37.08 -2.56
C ARG A 468 -11.11 -36.17 -2.11
N ALA A 469 -10.06 -36.72 -1.53
CA ALA A 469 -8.86 -36.01 -1.10
C ALA A 469 -8.20 -35.29 -2.29
N TYR A 470 -7.54 -34.17 -2.05
CA TYR A 470 -6.74 -33.53 -3.10
C TYR A 470 -5.56 -34.40 -3.50
N ASN A 471 -5.18 -34.36 -4.77
CA ASN A 471 -4.03 -35.12 -5.28
C ASN A 471 -2.75 -34.26 -5.24
N GLY A 472 -2.14 -34.14 -4.06
CA GLY A 472 -1.10 -33.16 -3.78
C GLY A 472 -1.67 -31.76 -3.50
N VAL A 473 -0.83 -30.73 -3.62
CA VAL A 473 -1.18 -29.31 -3.45
C VAL A 473 -0.84 -28.49 -4.69
N ASN A 474 -1.46 -27.33 -4.85
CA ASN A 474 -1.12 -26.31 -5.84
C ASN A 474 -1.24 -24.90 -5.23
N SER A 475 -1.03 -23.85 -6.03
CA SER A 475 -1.09 -22.46 -5.53
C SER A 475 -2.44 -22.01 -4.97
N MET A 476 -3.56 -22.72 -5.22
CA MET A 476 -4.89 -22.40 -4.68
C MET A 476 -5.37 -23.36 -3.58
N LYS A 477 -4.69 -24.49 -3.43
CA LYS A 477 -4.98 -25.57 -2.48
C LYS A 477 -3.69 -25.93 -1.73
N TYR A 478 -3.17 -24.97 -0.97
CA TYR A 478 -1.90 -25.07 -0.27
C TYR A 478 -2.07 -25.58 1.17
N PHE A 479 -2.12 -26.90 1.33
CA PHE A 479 -2.32 -27.59 2.62
C PHE A 479 -1.16 -28.54 2.94
N LEU A 480 -0.28 -28.15 3.87
CA LEU A 480 0.91 -28.95 4.24
C LEU A 480 0.95 -29.27 5.74
N THR A 481 0.43 -28.37 6.57
CA THR A 481 0.59 -28.43 8.03
C THR A 481 -0.29 -29.54 8.59
N PRO A 482 0.23 -30.48 9.40
CA PRO A 482 -0.60 -31.49 10.07
C PRO A 482 -1.73 -30.82 10.86
N SER A 483 -2.98 -31.25 10.65
CA SER A 483 -4.13 -30.62 11.32
C SER A 483 -4.01 -30.63 12.85
N ARG A 484 -3.50 -31.74 13.40
CA ARG A 484 -3.22 -31.94 14.82
C ARG A 484 -2.10 -31.07 15.41
N PHE A 485 -1.40 -30.27 14.61
CA PHE A 485 -0.52 -29.23 15.13
C PHE A 485 -1.34 -28.20 15.94
N PHE A 486 -2.56 -27.93 15.48
CA PHE A 486 -3.54 -27.08 16.16
C PHE A 486 -4.56 -27.91 16.95
N SER A 487 -5.21 -27.27 17.92
CA SER A 487 -6.36 -27.84 18.66
C SER A 487 -7.69 -27.11 18.39
N GLY A 488 -7.67 -26.02 17.62
CA GLY A 488 -8.84 -25.23 17.25
C GLY A 488 -9.02 -25.05 15.73
N GLY A 489 -10.15 -24.49 15.34
CA GLY A 489 -10.42 -24.05 13.96
C GLY A 489 -9.91 -22.64 13.67
N GLU A 490 -10.20 -22.14 12.46
CA GLU A 490 -9.95 -20.74 12.11
C GLU A 490 -10.72 -19.81 13.07
N ILE A 491 -10.10 -18.69 13.39
CA ILE A 491 -10.61 -17.69 14.34
C ILE A 491 -11.12 -16.48 13.53
N GLU A 492 -12.25 -15.91 13.97
CA GLU A 492 -12.84 -14.70 13.38
C GLU A 492 -13.21 -14.81 11.89
N SER A 493 -13.88 -15.86 11.41
CA SER A 493 -14.12 -16.08 9.95
C SER A 493 -14.82 -14.93 9.21
N ASP A 494 -14.35 -14.62 7.99
CA ASP A 494 -14.93 -13.63 7.07
C ASP A 494 -15.44 -14.28 5.76
N PRO A 495 -16.50 -13.76 5.10
CA PRO A 495 -16.95 -14.26 3.79
C PRO A 495 -15.87 -14.32 2.69
N ALA A 496 -14.89 -13.42 2.73
CA ALA A 496 -13.74 -13.38 1.82
C ALA A 496 -12.63 -14.38 2.20
N ASP A 497 -12.67 -14.98 3.41
CA ASP A 497 -11.68 -15.96 3.83
C ASP A 497 -11.78 -17.25 2.98
N THR A 498 -10.64 -17.89 2.70
CA THR A 498 -10.64 -19.25 2.15
C THR A 498 -11.30 -20.23 3.13
N LYS A 499 -12.46 -20.78 2.76
CA LYS A 499 -13.41 -21.43 3.68
C LYS A 499 -13.01 -22.80 4.27
N GLN A 500 -11.95 -23.44 3.78
CA GLN A 500 -11.62 -24.81 4.19
C GLN A 500 -10.49 -24.84 5.22
N THR A 501 -10.85 -25.16 6.46
CA THR A 501 -9.94 -25.18 7.61
C THR A 501 -9.07 -26.45 7.64
N VAL A 502 -9.63 -27.57 7.18
CA VAL A 502 -8.98 -28.89 7.17
C VAL A 502 -9.34 -29.64 5.89
N ALA A 503 -8.36 -30.29 5.27
CA ALA A 503 -8.51 -31.04 4.03
C ALA A 503 -7.77 -32.39 4.09
N GLY A 504 -8.36 -33.39 3.43
CA GLY A 504 -7.69 -34.62 3.07
C GLY A 504 -6.81 -34.39 1.83
N VAL A 505 -5.52 -34.71 1.92
CA VAL A 505 -4.56 -34.59 0.82
C VAL A 505 -3.80 -35.90 0.65
N LEU A 506 -3.69 -36.40 -0.57
CA LEU A 506 -2.87 -37.55 -0.90
C LEU A 506 -1.40 -37.17 -0.83
N ASP A 507 -0.62 -37.90 -0.04
CA ASP A 507 0.84 -37.88 -0.15
C ASP A 507 1.31 -38.61 -1.42
N ARG A 508 2.63 -38.61 -1.66
CA ARG A 508 3.22 -39.29 -2.84
C ARG A 508 2.94 -40.79 -2.90
N ASN A 509 2.58 -41.43 -1.78
CA ASN A 509 2.26 -42.84 -1.71
C ASN A 509 0.74 -43.09 -1.85
N GLY A 510 -0.06 -42.05 -2.09
CA GLY A 510 -1.51 -42.15 -2.19
C GLY A 510 -2.22 -42.32 -0.83
N VAL A 511 -1.52 -42.06 0.29
CA VAL A 511 -2.13 -42.11 1.61
C VAL A 511 -2.80 -40.76 1.90
N VAL A 512 -4.05 -40.81 2.37
CA VAL A 512 -4.78 -39.60 2.76
C VAL A 512 -4.19 -39.06 4.06
N ARG A 513 -3.77 -37.80 4.03
CA ARG A 513 -3.24 -37.04 5.16
C ARG A 513 -4.21 -35.95 5.56
N ASN A 514 -4.38 -35.81 6.86
CA ASN A 514 -5.22 -34.78 7.44
C ASN A 514 -4.36 -33.53 7.71
N VAL A 515 -4.56 -32.50 6.89
CA VAL A 515 -3.75 -31.28 6.88
C VAL A 515 -4.63 -30.04 6.90
N THR A 516 -4.06 -28.94 7.37
CA THR A 516 -4.65 -27.60 7.32
C THR A 516 -3.83 -26.72 6.39
N SER A 517 -4.42 -25.59 6.03
CA SER A 517 -3.82 -24.60 5.14
C SER A 517 -2.52 -24.05 5.74
N SER A 518 -1.52 -23.84 4.90
CA SER A 518 -0.15 -23.50 5.32
C SER A 518 0.33 -22.14 4.83
N SER A 519 -0.53 -21.39 4.14
CA SER A 519 -0.17 -20.06 3.68
C SER A 519 -0.37 -19.01 4.78
N ILE A 520 -0.52 -17.76 4.37
CA ILE A 520 -0.58 -16.61 5.26
C ILE A 520 -1.96 -16.53 5.95
N ARG A 521 -1.92 -16.29 7.26
CA ARG A 521 -3.09 -16.05 8.12
C ARG A 521 -2.89 -14.77 8.92
N ILE A 522 -3.98 -14.19 9.40
CA ILE A 522 -3.95 -13.12 10.40
C ILE A 522 -3.61 -13.72 11.76
N HIS A 523 -4.42 -14.70 12.17
CA HIS A 523 -4.24 -15.47 13.39
C HIS A 523 -4.03 -16.94 13.04
N LEU A 524 -3.05 -17.56 13.70
CA LEU A 524 -2.94 -19.00 13.73
C LEU A 524 -3.99 -19.56 14.70
N PRO A 525 -4.63 -20.69 14.37
CA PRO A 525 -5.48 -21.40 15.31
C PRO A 525 -4.75 -21.73 16.62
N GLU A 526 -5.50 -22.08 17.67
CA GLU A 526 -4.93 -22.46 18.97
C GLU A 526 -3.84 -23.52 18.81
N ILE A 527 -2.62 -23.19 19.26
CA ILE A 527 -1.47 -24.09 19.31
C ILE A 527 -1.33 -24.61 20.75
N PRO A 528 -1.51 -25.92 21.01
CA PRO A 528 -1.41 -26.46 22.37
C PRO A 528 -0.11 -26.08 23.08
N GLY A 529 -0.24 -25.52 24.29
CA GLY A 529 0.88 -25.06 25.11
C GLY A 529 1.47 -23.70 24.73
N VAL A 530 0.97 -23.07 23.65
CA VAL A 530 1.40 -21.75 23.18
C VAL A 530 0.23 -20.76 23.19
N GLY A 531 -0.96 -21.18 22.76
CA GLY A 531 -2.12 -20.30 22.55
C GLY A 531 -2.31 -19.87 21.10
N VAL A 532 -3.28 -18.98 20.88
CA VAL A 532 -3.45 -18.23 19.63
C VAL A 532 -2.27 -17.30 19.39
N MET A 533 -1.84 -17.19 18.14
CA MET A 533 -0.72 -16.35 17.71
C MET A 533 -1.13 -15.50 16.51
N ARG A 534 -0.78 -14.21 16.52
CA ARG A 534 -0.94 -13.33 15.37
C ARG A 534 0.31 -13.36 14.49
N THR A 535 0.09 -13.40 13.17
CA THR A 535 1.14 -13.37 12.15
C THR A 535 1.08 -12.14 11.24
N ARG A 536 -0.04 -11.40 11.24
CA ARG A 536 -0.19 -10.13 10.50
C ARG A 536 -0.55 -8.98 11.43
N TYR A 537 0.25 -7.93 11.39
CA TYR A 537 0.15 -6.76 12.25
C TYR A 537 -0.03 -5.52 11.37
N PRO A 538 -1.26 -5.03 11.17
CA PRO A 538 -1.50 -3.79 10.44
C PRO A 538 -0.80 -2.63 11.14
N VAL A 539 0.06 -1.91 10.42
CA VAL A 539 0.85 -0.79 10.95
C VAL A 539 0.68 0.49 10.13
N TYR A 540 -0.37 0.52 9.30
CA TYR A 540 -0.66 1.66 8.45
C TYR A 540 -0.99 2.91 9.27
N PRO A 541 -0.60 4.10 8.78
CA PRO A 541 -1.09 5.35 9.30
C PRO A 541 -2.51 5.63 8.80
N VAL A 542 -3.25 6.43 9.57
CA VAL A 542 -4.61 6.86 9.21
C VAL A 542 -4.57 8.32 8.77
N TYR A 543 -5.18 8.64 7.62
CA TYR A 543 -5.15 10.00 7.06
C TYR A 543 -5.63 11.06 8.06
N ALA A 544 -6.72 10.76 8.78
CA ALA A 544 -7.30 11.64 9.77
C ALA A 544 -6.37 11.96 10.96
N GLU A 545 -5.33 11.17 11.24
CA GLU A 545 -4.38 11.43 12.34
C GLU A 545 -3.58 12.73 12.16
N GLY A 546 -3.45 13.21 10.92
CA GLY A 546 -2.85 14.50 10.63
C GLY A 546 -3.75 15.70 10.95
N ASN A 547 -5.05 15.48 11.07
CA ASN A 547 -6.02 16.53 11.32
C ASN A 547 -5.92 17.07 12.76
N THR A 548 -6.03 18.39 12.94
CA THR A 548 -5.99 19.03 14.25
C THR A 548 -7.09 18.52 15.19
N ALA A 549 -8.32 18.32 14.70
CA ALA A 549 -9.42 17.82 15.50
C ALA A 549 -9.17 16.37 15.98
N TYR A 550 -8.56 15.53 15.15
CA TYR A 550 -8.19 14.18 15.56
C TYR A 550 -7.10 14.21 16.62
N LYS A 551 -6.07 15.05 16.46
CA LYS A 551 -4.99 15.23 17.45
C LYS A 551 -5.54 15.65 18.82
N ASP A 552 -6.46 16.60 18.85
CA ASP A 552 -7.11 17.03 20.10
C ASP A 552 -8.01 15.93 20.69
N MET A 553 -8.73 15.18 19.85
CA MET A 553 -9.56 14.06 20.28
C MET A 553 -8.73 12.91 20.86
N ASP A 554 -7.60 12.56 20.23
CA ASP A 554 -6.68 11.52 20.67
C ASP A 554 -6.02 11.91 22.01
N ALA A 555 -5.57 13.17 22.12
CA ALA A 555 -5.06 13.71 23.39
C ALA A 555 -6.12 13.68 24.50
N LEU A 556 -7.37 14.05 24.19
CA LEU A 556 -8.48 13.96 25.13
C LEU A 556 -8.79 12.51 25.51
N ALA A 557 -8.75 11.58 24.55
CA ALA A 557 -8.95 10.15 24.81
C ALA A 557 -7.89 9.62 25.79
N LYS A 558 -6.61 9.94 25.59
CA LYS A 558 -5.53 9.60 26.53
C LYS A 558 -5.77 10.16 27.94
N ILE A 559 -6.22 11.42 28.04
CA ILE A 559 -6.56 12.03 29.34
C ILE A 559 -7.72 11.28 30.01
N VAL A 560 -8.79 10.96 29.28
CA VAL A 560 -10.00 10.31 29.84
C VAL A 560 -9.74 8.86 30.24
N MET A 561 -8.99 8.12 29.42
CA MET A 561 -8.70 6.70 29.65
C MET A 561 -7.79 6.49 30.87
N ASP A 562 -6.80 7.38 31.07
CA ASP A 562 -5.87 7.33 32.21
C ASP A 562 -6.07 8.54 33.15
N LEU A 563 -7.33 8.85 33.47
CA LEU A 563 -7.74 10.08 34.16
C LEU A 563 -7.00 10.36 35.46
N LYS A 564 -6.66 9.33 36.24
CA LYS A 564 -5.93 9.49 37.50
C LYS A 564 -4.49 9.97 37.27
N GLU A 565 -3.85 9.48 36.22
CA GLU A 565 -2.46 9.81 35.88
C GLU A 565 -2.38 11.16 35.15
N ASN A 566 -3.39 11.45 34.33
CA ASN A 566 -3.45 12.64 33.47
C ASN A 566 -4.26 13.81 34.06
N ALA A 567 -4.74 13.70 35.30
CA ALA A 567 -5.58 14.72 35.94
C ALA A 567 -4.94 16.12 35.98
N TYR A 568 -3.60 16.21 35.96
CA TYR A 568 -2.89 17.48 36.01
C TYR A 568 -3.02 18.32 34.73
N TYR A 569 -3.39 17.71 33.60
CA TYR A 569 -3.70 18.43 32.36
C TYR A 569 -5.07 19.12 32.40
N LEU A 570 -5.94 18.74 33.34
CA LEU A 570 -7.26 19.32 33.49
C LEU A 570 -7.20 20.60 34.33
N HIS A 571 -7.86 21.65 33.84
CA HIS A 571 -7.95 22.93 34.57
C HIS A 571 -8.61 22.78 35.96
N LYS A 572 -9.48 21.78 36.14
CA LYS A 572 -10.07 21.42 37.43
C LYS A 572 -9.94 19.91 37.62
N ALA A 573 -9.34 19.52 38.75
CA ALA A 573 -9.20 18.12 39.10
C ALA A 573 -10.59 17.43 39.18
N PRO A 574 -10.73 16.22 38.63
CA PRO A 574 -11.94 15.42 38.81
C PRO A 574 -12.15 15.14 40.30
N ASN A 575 -13.40 15.19 40.76
CA ASN A 575 -13.71 14.80 42.13
C ASN A 575 -13.84 13.27 42.17
N PHE A 576 -12.75 12.59 42.52
CA PHE A 576 -12.74 11.15 42.75
C PHE A 576 -13.25 10.87 44.17
N ASN A 577 -14.57 10.90 44.36
CA ASN A 577 -15.21 10.44 45.59
C ASN A 577 -15.32 8.92 45.63
#